data_AF-A0A316VFA7-F1
#
_entry.id   AF-A0A316VFA7-F1
#
_cell.length_a   1.000
_cell.length_b   1.000
_cell.length_c   1.000
_cell.angle_alpha   90.00
_cell.angle_beta   90.00
_cell.angle_gamma   90.00
#
_symmetry.space_group_name_H-M   'P 1'
#
loop_
_entity.id
_entity.type
_entity.pdbx_description
1 polymer ?
#
loop_
_entity_poly.entity_id
_entity_poly.type
_entity_poly.pdbx_seq_one_letter_code
_entity_poly.pdbx_strand_id
1 'polypeptide(L)'
;MHAAAIHIVRPSQRLLQYYDTLDTFTKWKGTTNMKIYAILIYASPPGASAVPLVAAWDLESFGWFQRGTVQDVMAFMSKTVAERTAPTQRQSVQENSYVAHVHSRPASDGISGVLVSDSEYPGRVAFSLLQKTLDEFVMKCPRSTYDAKVSAITTGSAQPPAKGVGVLPATAFPQAQDYLTRYQDPRQADSIMRVQQELDETKIVLVSGERMSEKNKSFVLTNYPPVPPKQHKTIDSVLKRGEDLDKLVEKSGSLSQQSKMFYKTAKKQNSCCVIA
;
A
#
# COMPACT_ATOMS: atom_id res chain seq x y z
N MET A 1 -31.15 50.33 39.06
CA MET A 1 -30.89 49.21 38.13
C MET A 1 -29.98 49.75 37.03
N HIS A 2 -28.65 49.62 37.19
CA HIS A 2 -27.66 50.08 36.21
C HIS A 2 -27.16 48.85 35.43
N ALA A 3 -27.34 48.85 34.11
CA ALA A 3 -26.82 47.83 33.20
C ALA A 3 -25.40 48.22 32.75
N ALA A 4 -24.43 47.35 33.00
CA ALA A 4 -23.06 47.50 32.52
C ALA A 4 -22.97 47.06 31.05
N ALA A 5 -22.60 47.98 30.16
CA ALA A 5 -22.32 47.68 28.76
C ALA A 5 -20.90 47.08 28.62
N ILE A 6 -20.81 45.84 28.16
CA ILE A 6 -19.55 45.17 27.84
C ILE A 6 -19.06 45.68 26.47
N HIS A 7 -18.02 46.50 26.49
CA HIS A 7 -17.31 46.94 25.29
C HIS A 7 -16.54 45.74 24.68
N ILE A 8 -17.06 45.19 23.58
CA ILE A 8 -16.33 44.22 22.75
C ILE A 8 -15.33 45.03 21.91
N VAL A 9 -14.06 44.98 22.31
CA VAL A 9 -12.93 45.55 21.55
C VAL A 9 -12.79 44.77 20.24
N ARG A 10 -13.05 45.42 19.09
CA ARG A 10 -12.77 44.83 17.77
C ARG A 10 -11.24 44.74 17.58
N PRO A 11 -10.67 43.59 17.19
CA PRO A 11 -9.23 43.48 16.95
C PRO A 11 -8.83 44.35 15.75
N SER A 12 -7.65 44.98 15.83
CA SER A 12 -7.12 45.83 14.76
C SER A 12 -6.86 45.02 13.49
N GLN A 13 -7.00 45.66 12.31
CA GLN A 13 -6.74 45.04 11.00
C GLN A 13 -5.32 44.43 10.85
N ARG A 14 -4.38 44.82 11.72
CA ARG A 14 -3.02 44.25 11.79
C ARG A 14 -2.99 42.80 12.31
N LEU A 15 -3.97 42.38 13.12
CA LEU A 15 -4.06 41.01 13.61
C LEU A 15 -4.67 40.07 12.58
N LEU A 16 -5.53 40.54 11.68
CA LEU A 16 -6.11 39.71 10.61
C LEU A 16 -5.09 39.27 9.56
N GLN A 17 -4.10 40.12 9.23
CA GLN A 17 -2.98 39.72 8.36
C GLN A 17 -2.05 38.68 9.01
N TYR A 18 -2.05 38.59 10.34
CA TYR A 18 -1.26 37.57 11.05
C TYR A 18 -1.94 36.20 11.03
N TYR A 19 -3.27 36.14 10.92
CA TYR A 19 -4.00 34.88 10.75
C TYR A 19 -3.96 34.38 9.29
N ASP A 20 -4.00 35.26 8.29
CA ASP A 20 -3.83 34.86 6.88
C ASP A 20 -2.43 34.30 6.57
N THR A 21 -1.41 34.71 7.31
CA THR A 21 -0.04 34.19 7.15
C THR A 21 0.17 32.86 7.92
N LEU A 22 -0.67 32.54 8.91
CA LEU A 22 -0.66 31.24 9.58
C LEU A 22 -1.38 30.14 8.78
N ASP A 23 -2.31 30.49 7.89
CA ASP A 23 -2.84 29.53 6.90
C ASP A 23 -1.79 29.15 5.84
N THR A 24 -0.83 30.03 5.55
CA THR A 24 0.32 29.68 4.71
C THR A 24 1.42 28.90 5.46
N PHE A 25 1.52 29.04 6.79
CA PHE A 25 2.49 28.30 7.60
C PHE A 25 2.02 26.87 7.98
N THR A 26 0.71 26.61 7.89
CA THR A 26 0.14 25.26 7.99
C THR A 26 0.35 24.43 6.70
N LYS A 27 1.04 25.01 5.69
CA LYS A 27 1.52 24.30 4.49
C LYS A 27 2.98 23.81 4.61
N TRP A 28 3.67 24.09 5.73
CA TRP A 28 5.08 23.73 5.97
C TRP A 28 5.31 22.97 7.29
N LYS A 29 4.30 22.26 7.79
CA LYS A 29 4.54 21.02 8.55
C LYS A 29 4.32 19.89 7.57
N GLY A 30 5.34 19.09 7.34
CA GLY A 30 5.48 18.15 6.23
C GLY A 30 4.15 17.54 5.77
N THR A 31 3.88 17.65 4.47
CA THR A 31 2.83 16.88 3.80
C THR A 31 3.15 15.41 4.06
N THR A 32 2.54 14.85 5.11
CA THR A 32 2.53 13.41 5.31
C THR A 32 1.78 12.85 4.12
N ASN A 33 2.49 12.39 3.10
CA ASN A 33 1.88 11.76 1.93
C ASN A 33 1.29 10.45 2.44
N MET A 34 0.01 10.47 2.81
CA MET A 34 -0.77 9.29 3.17
C MET A 34 -1.61 8.90 1.97
N LYS A 35 -0.98 8.50 0.85
CA LYS A 35 -1.68 8.19 -0.39
C LYS A 35 -1.75 6.69 -0.61
N ILE A 36 -2.86 6.23 -1.19
CA ILE A 36 -3.00 4.91 -1.79
C ILE A 36 -2.71 5.04 -3.29
N TYR A 37 -1.83 4.20 -3.82
CA TYR A 37 -1.45 4.20 -5.23
C TYR A 37 -2.19 3.16 -6.05
N ALA A 38 -2.53 2.01 -5.44
CA ALA A 38 -3.18 0.94 -6.16
C ALA A 38 -4.03 0.05 -5.25
N ILE A 39 -5.12 -0.47 -5.81
CA ILE A 39 -5.88 -1.61 -5.27
C ILE A 39 -5.92 -2.67 -6.37
N LEU A 40 -5.36 -3.84 -6.09
CA LEU A 40 -5.15 -4.92 -7.04
C LEU A 40 -5.74 -6.21 -6.49
N ILE A 41 -6.43 -6.96 -7.33
CA ILE A 41 -6.96 -8.29 -6.98
C ILE A 41 -6.33 -9.30 -7.92
N TYR A 42 -5.81 -10.39 -7.37
CA TYR A 42 -5.18 -11.48 -8.10
C TYR A 42 -5.95 -12.78 -7.87
N ALA A 43 -6.07 -13.59 -8.92
CA ALA A 43 -6.35 -15.02 -8.77
C ALA A 43 -5.06 -15.72 -8.35
N SER A 44 -5.17 -16.64 -7.39
CA SER A 44 -4.07 -17.43 -6.83
C SER A 44 -4.29 -18.92 -7.12
N PRO A 45 -4.21 -19.35 -8.40
CA PRO A 45 -4.39 -20.76 -8.78
C PRO A 45 -3.30 -21.65 -8.14
N PRO A 46 -3.65 -22.82 -7.59
CA PRO A 46 -2.68 -23.73 -6.98
C PRO A 46 -1.58 -24.13 -7.97
N GLY A 47 -0.31 -23.96 -7.58
CA GLY A 47 0.84 -24.37 -8.39
C GLY A 47 1.13 -23.50 -9.61
N ALA A 48 0.41 -22.39 -9.80
CA ALA A 48 0.61 -21.44 -10.89
C ALA A 48 0.82 -20.01 -10.39
N SER A 49 1.34 -19.15 -11.27
CA SER A 49 1.58 -17.74 -10.96
C SER A 49 0.26 -16.98 -10.76
N ALA A 50 0.31 -15.94 -9.94
CA ALA A 50 -0.83 -15.07 -9.71
C ALA A 50 -1.22 -14.34 -11.01
N VAL A 51 -2.53 -14.30 -11.29
CA VAL A 51 -3.11 -13.64 -12.47
C VAL A 51 -3.89 -12.41 -12.02
N PRO A 52 -3.57 -11.19 -12.50
CA PRO A 52 -4.29 -9.99 -12.10
C PRO A 52 -5.73 -10.04 -12.61
N LEU A 53 -6.71 -9.98 -11.71
CA LEU A 53 -8.13 -9.94 -12.02
C LEU A 53 -8.63 -8.50 -12.16
N VAL A 54 -8.29 -7.64 -11.21
CA VAL A 54 -8.69 -6.24 -11.16
C VAL A 54 -7.48 -5.38 -10.83
N ALA A 55 -7.40 -4.20 -11.45
CA ALA A 55 -6.38 -3.23 -11.18
C ALA A 55 -6.96 -1.81 -11.19
N ALA A 56 -6.86 -1.11 -10.06
CA ALA A 56 -7.19 0.30 -9.90
C ALA A 56 -5.92 1.07 -9.52
N TRP A 57 -5.71 2.24 -10.12
CA TRP A 57 -4.48 3.01 -10.00
C TRP A 57 -4.75 4.49 -9.75
N ASP A 58 -3.93 5.11 -8.90
CA ASP A 58 -3.85 6.55 -8.69
C ASP A 58 -2.37 6.93 -8.64
N LEU A 59 -1.85 7.32 -9.81
CA LEU A 59 -0.46 7.69 -10.01
C LEU A 59 -0.30 9.18 -10.32
N GLU A 60 -1.32 9.99 -10.00
CA GLU A 60 -1.35 11.39 -10.41
C GLU A 60 -0.26 12.24 -9.75
N SER A 61 0.18 11.81 -8.56
CA SER A 61 1.29 12.42 -7.82
C SER A 61 2.65 12.20 -8.48
N PHE A 62 2.76 11.27 -9.42
CA PHE A 62 3.98 11.06 -10.19
C PHE A 62 3.96 11.87 -11.48
N GLY A 63 5.14 12.35 -11.89
CA GLY A 63 5.32 13.03 -13.16
C GLY A 63 4.88 12.13 -14.33
N TRP A 64 4.21 12.72 -15.32
CA TRP A 64 3.59 12.00 -16.45
C TRP A 64 4.48 10.92 -17.07
N PHE A 65 5.75 11.25 -17.35
CA PHE A 65 6.71 10.34 -17.98
C PHE A 65 7.18 9.16 -17.09
N GLN A 66 6.96 9.24 -15.78
CA GLN A 66 7.35 8.21 -14.83
C GLN A 66 6.19 7.27 -14.46
N ARG A 67 4.94 7.67 -14.73
CA ARG A 67 3.73 6.91 -14.31
C ARG A 67 3.73 5.46 -14.80
N GLY A 68 4.04 5.21 -16.07
CA GLY A 68 4.06 3.84 -16.60
C GLY A 68 5.14 2.97 -15.94
N THR A 69 6.29 3.56 -15.64
CA THR A 69 7.36 2.89 -14.93
C THR A 69 7.00 2.58 -13.48
N VAL A 70 6.41 3.55 -12.78
CA VAL A 70 5.94 3.36 -11.39
C VAL A 70 4.87 2.27 -11.33
N GLN A 71 3.93 2.29 -12.27
CA GLN A 71 2.90 1.26 -12.41
C GLN A 71 3.52 -0.13 -12.58
N ASP A 72 4.52 -0.26 -13.46
CA ASP A 72 5.24 -1.51 -13.70
C ASP A 72 5.87 -2.06 -12.41
N VAL A 73 6.58 -1.21 -11.67
CA VAL A 73 7.28 -1.60 -10.43
C VAL A 73 6.29 -1.95 -9.33
N MET A 74 5.25 -1.13 -9.12
CA MET A 74 4.21 -1.40 -8.11
C MET A 74 3.40 -2.65 -8.43
N ALA A 75 3.08 -2.90 -9.71
CA ALA A 75 2.40 -4.12 -10.14
C ALA A 75 3.26 -5.36 -9.89
N PHE A 76 4.57 -5.26 -10.14
CA PHE A 76 5.52 -6.33 -9.87
C PHE A 76 5.64 -6.64 -8.37
N MET A 77 5.81 -5.60 -7.54
CA MET A 77 5.82 -5.72 -6.09
C MET A 77 4.55 -6.40 -5.59
N SER A 78 3.39 -5.91 -6.05
CA SER A 78 2.08 -6.42 -5.65
C SER A 78 1.88 -7.88 -6.01
N LYS A 79 2.24 -8.27 -7.25
CA LYS A 79 2.18 -9.66 -7.70
C LYS A 79 3.09 -10.55 -6.84
N THR A 80 4.33 -10.11 -6.58
CA THR A 80 5.29 -10.86 -5.76
C THR A 80 4.74 -11.10 -4.37
N VAL A 81 4.18 -10.07 -3.74
CA VAL A 81 3.62 -10.17 -2.39
C VAL A 81 2.37 -11.07 -2.37
N ALA A 82 1.52 -11.02 -3.40
CA ALA A 82 0.37 -11.92 -3.54
C ALA A 82 0.78 -13.40 -3.65
N GLU A 83 1.79 -13.71 -4.47
CA GLU A 83 2.28 -15.09 -4.67
C GLU A 83 2.97 -15.69 -3.43
N ARG A 84 3.47 -14.83 -2.56
CA ARG A 84 4.27 -15.23 -1.38
C ARG A 84 3.49 -15.17 -0.07
N THR A 85 2.21 -14.79 -0.13
CA THR A 85 1.32 -14.79 1.04
C THR A 85 0.50 -16.07 1.02
N ALA A 86 0.66 -16.90 2.07
CA ALA A 86 -0.12 -18.13 2.16
C ALA A 86 -1.62 -17.82 2.31
N PRO A 87 -2.52 -18.72 1.86
CA PRO A 87 -3.96 -18.56 2.05
C PRO A 87 -4.31 -18.22 3.50
N THR A 88 -5.37 -17.42 3.66
CA THR A 88 -5.87 -16.88 4.94
C THR A 88 -4.93 -15.92 5.68
N GLN A 89 -3.73 -15.65 5.16
CA GLN A 89 -2.80 -14.72 5.79
C GLN A 89 -3.00 -13.27 5.33
N ARG A 90 -2.65 -12.36 6.24
CA ARG A 90 -2.55 -10.92 6.01
C ARG A 90 -1.14 -10.47 6.40
N GLN A 91 -0.51 -9.63 5.58
CA GLN A 91 0.81 -9.06 5.90
C GLN A 91 1.05 -7.75 5.18
N SER A 92 2.04 -7.00 5.65
CA SER A 92 2.50 -5.76 5.00
C SER A 92 3.97 -5.90 4.63
N VAL A 93 4.32 -5.45 3.43
CA VAL A 93 5.67 -5.45 2.89
C VAL A 93 6.01 -4.02 2.48
N GLN A 94 6.95 -3.39 3.17
CA GLN A 94 7.49 -2.08 2.83
C GLN A 94 8.72 -2.21 1.95
N GLU A 95 8.78 -1.37 0.94
CA GLU A 95 9.94 -1.15 0.09
C GLU A 95 10.16 0.36 -0.02
N ASN A 96 11.23 0.85 0.61
CA ASN A 96 11.51 2.29 0.76
C ASN A 96 10.33 3.04 1.43
N SER A 97 9.73 4.01 0.74
CA SER A 97 8.57 4.79 1.21
C SER A 97 7.22 4.14 0.92
N TYR A 98 7.19 3.01 0.20
CA TYR A 98 5.96 2.36 -0.23
C TYR A 98 5.68 1.10 0.58
N VAL A 99 4.41 0.79 0.80
CA VAL A 99 3.96 -0.41 1.51
C VAL A 99 2.90 -1.13 0.68
N ALA A 100 3.13 -2.41 0.40
CA ALA A 100 2.13 -3.35 -0.08
C ALA A 100 1.48 -4.06 1.12
N HIS A 101 0.22 -3.76 1.37
CA HIS A 101 -0.65 -4.52 2.26
C HIS A 101 -1.32 -5.64 1.46
N VAL A 102 -1.27 -6.87 1.94
CA VAL A 102 -1.85 -8.03 1.24
C VAL A 102 -2.77 -8.82 2.15
N HIS A 103 -3.89 -9.25 1.58
CA HIS A 103 -4.78 -10.22 2.18
C HIS A 103 -5.03 -11.37 1.20
N SER A 104 -4.48 -12.54 1.51
CA SER A 104 -4.77 -13.78 0.79
C SER A 104 -6.03 -14.43 1.38
N ARG A 105 -7.04 -14.68 0.55
CA ARG A 105 -8.30 -15.31 0.99
C ARG A 105 -8.11 -16.81 1.16
N PRO A 106 -9.07 -17.52 1.80
CA PRO A 106 -9.03 -18.98 1.84
C PRO A 106 -8.94 -19.58 0.43
N ALA A 107 -8.39 -20.80 0.34
CA ALA A 107 -8.23 -21.50 -0.94
C ALA A 107 -9.57 -21.77 -1.66
N SER A 108 -10.69 -21.78 -0.92
CA SER A 108 -12.05 -21.85 -1.49
C SER A 108 -12.35 -20.67 -2.41
N ASP A 109 -11.89 -19.47 -2.04
CA ASP A 109 -12.09 -18.25 -2.81
C ASP A 109 -11.04 -18.16 -3.92
N GLY A 110 -9.79 -18.55 -3.60
CA GLY A 110 -8.69 -18.64 -4.57
C GLY A 110 -8.21 -17.28 -5.08
N ILE A 111 -8.36 -16.22 -4.27
CA ILE A 111 -7.97 -14.85 -4.63
C ILE A 111 -7.10 -14.20 -3.54
N SER A 112 -6.34 -13.18 -3.92
CA SER A 112 -5.59 -12.31 -3.01
C SER A 112 -5.79 -10.84 -3.38
N GLY A 113 -5.98 -9.97 -2.40
CA GLY A 113 -6.01 -8.53 -2.59
C GLY A 113 -4.71 -7.87 -2.14
N VAL A 114 -4.23 -6.89 -2.88
CA VAL A 114 -3.07 -6.07 -2.54
C VAL A 114 -3.42 -4.59 -2.66
N LEU A 115 -3.10 -3.82 -1.62
CA LEU A 115 -3.22 -2.37 -1.58
C LEU A 115 -1.81 -1.79 -1.43
N VAL A 116 -1.43 -0.92 -2.36
CA VAL A 116 -0.14 -0.22 -2.31
C VAL A 116 -0.37 1.20 -1.83
N SER A 117 0.33 1.62 -0.79
CA SER A 117 0.24 2.97 -0.22
C SER A 117 1.61 3.51 0.16
N ASP A 118 1.67 4.76 0.58
CA ASP A 118 2.78 5.26 1.38
C ASP A 118 2.84 4.57 2.76
N SER A 119 4.02 4.57 3.39
CA SER A 119 4.24 3.99 4.72
C SER A 119 3.49 4.69 5.85
N GLU A 120 3.15 5.95 5.66
CA GLU A 120 2.40 6.74 6.64
C GLU A 120 0.90 6.41 6.63
N TYR A 121 0.39 5.84 5.52
CA TYR A 121 -1.01 5.45 5.40
C TYR A 121 -1.39 4.43 6.50
N PRO A 122 -2.51 4.63 7.24
CA PRO A 122 -2.85 3.76 8.36
C PRO A 122 -3.11 2.31 7.93
N GLY A 123 -2.22 1.39 8.32
CA GLY A 123 -2.35 -0.04 7.97
C GLY A 123 -3.69 -0.66 8.38
N ARG A 124 -4.28 -0.24 9.50
CA ARG A 124 -5.63 -0.68 9.92
C ARG A 124 -6.67 -0.35 8.85
N VAL A 125 -6.65 0.87 8.32
CA VAL A 125 -7.57 1.30 7.28
C VAL A 125 -7.31 0.54 5.98
N ALA A 126 -6.03 0.32 5.63
CA ALA A 126 -5.66 -0.47 4.45
C ALA A 126 -6.23 -1.89 4.50
N PHE A 127 -6.11 -2.60 5.63
CA PHE A 127 -6.66 -3.94 5.77
C PHE A 127 -8.19 -3.97 5.86
N SER A 128 -8.82 -3.03 6.56
CA SER A 128 -10.29 -2.87 6.54
C SER A 128 -10.80 -2.68 5.11
N LEU A 129 -10.09 -1.87 4.31
CA LEU A 129 -10.45 -1.61 2.92
C LEU A 129 -10.25 -2.84 2.04
N LEU A 130 -9.12 -3.54 2.19
CA LEU A 130 -8.86 -4.79 1.48
C LEU A 130 -9.93 -5.84 1.77
N GLN A 131 -10.29 -6.03 3.04
CA GLN A 131 -11.34 -6.97 3.44
C GLN A 131 -12.67 -6.64 2.74
N LYS A 132 -13.13 -5.39 2.87
CA LYS A 132 -14.37 -4.94 2.21
C LYS A 132 -14.33 -5.15 0.71
N THR A 133 -13.22 -4.80 0.08
CA THR A 133 -13.02 -4.91 -1.37
C THR A 133 -13.13 -6.37 -1.81
N LEU A 134 -12.47 -7.29 -1.09
CA LEU A 134 -12.48 -8.72 -1.40
C LEU A 134 -13.84 -9.36 -1.17
N ASP A 135 -14.53 -9.03 -0.06
CA ASP A 135 -15.87 -9.56 0.23
C ASP A 135 -16.86 -9.17 -0.87
N GLU A 136 -16.82 -7.92 -1.31
CA GLU A 136 -17.70 -7.44 -2.39
C GLU A 136 -17.30 -7.98 -3.76
N PHE A 137 -16.00 -8.19 -4.01
CA PHE A 137 -15.52 -8.81 -5.24
C PHE A 137 -16.05 -10.23 -5.39
N VAL A 138 -15.98 -11.06 -4.35
CA VAL A 138 -16.49 -12.45 -4.40
C VAL A 138 -18.01 -12.47 -4.66
N MET A 139 -18.75 -11.48 -4.15
CA MET A 139 -20.20 -11.36 -4.39
C MET A 139 -20.54 -10.91 -5.82
N LYS A 140 -19.79 -9.95 -6.37
CA LYS A 140 -20.10 -9.31 -7.67
C LYS A 140 -19.39 -9.95 -8.87
N CYS A 141 -18.26 -10.58 -8.64
CA CYS A 141 -17.42 -11.22 -9.64
C CYS A 141 -17.16 -12.67 -9.21
N PRO A 142 -18.17 -13.55 -9.29
CA PRO A 142 -18.01 -14.95 -8.90
C PRO A 142 -16.95 -15.63 -9.78
N ARG A 143 -16.29 -16.65 -9.22
CA ARG A 143 -15.16 -17.35 -9.86
C ARG A 143 -15.44 -17.81 -11.30
N SER A 144 -16.66 -18.26 -11.58
CA SER A 144 -17.12 -18.65 -12.92
C SER A 144 -16.91 -17.56 -13.99
N THR A 145 -16.86 -16.29 -13.61
CA THR A 145 -16.67 -15.14 -14.52
C THR A 145 -15.26 -15.06 -15.10
N TYR A 146 -14.26 -15.56 -14.37
CA TYR A 146 -12.85 -15.41 -14.72
C TYR A 146 -12.06 -16.71 -14.77
N ASP A 147 -12.55 -17.82 -14.20
CA ASP A 147 -11.79 -19.06 -14.04
C ASP A 147 -11.25 -19.59 -15.38
N ALA A 148 -12.09 -19.65 -16.42
CA ALA A 148 -11.66 -20.09 -17.75
C ALA A 148 -10.52 -19.22 -18.34
N LYS A 149 -10.56 -17.90 -18.13
CA LYS A 149 -9.50 -16.98 -18.58
C LYS A 149 -8.23 -17.16 -17.77
N VAL A 150 -8.34 -17.33 -16.45
CA VAL A 150 -7.21 -17.62 -15.55
C VAL A 150 -6.55 -18.93 -15.96
N SER A 151 -7.34 -20.00 -16.13
CA SER A 151 -6.83 -21.30 -16.59
C SER A 151 -6.11 -21.18 -17.92
N ALA A 152 -6.69 -20.49 -18.91
CA ALA A 152 -6.06 -20.32 -20.21
C ALA A 152 -4.71 -19.58 -20.14
N ILE A 153 -4.60 -18.55 -19.29
CA ILE A 153 -3.35 -17.83 -19.04
C ILE A 153 -2.32 -18.74 -18.37
N THR A 154 -2.73 -19.49 -17.35
CA THR A 154 -1.82 -20.37 -16.59
C THR A 154 -1.35 -21.60 -17.36
N THR A 155 -2.13 -22.08 -18.34
CA THR A 155 -1.75 -23.20 -19.22
C THR A 155 -0.99 -22.75 -20.47
N GLY A 156 -0.80 -21.44 -20.66
CA GLY A 156 -0.12 -20.87 -21.82
C GLY A 156 -0.98 -20.85 -23.10
N SER A 157 -2.28 -21.13 -23.00
CA SER A 157 -3.21 -21.08 -24.14
C SER A 157 -3.79 -19.68 -24.40
N ALA A 158 -3.56 -18.73 -23.50
CA ALA A 158 -3.89 -17.31 -23.68
C ALA A 158 -2.77 -16.39 -23.19
N GLN A 159 -2.67 -15.21 -23.79
CA GLN A 159 -1.75 -14.17 -23.33
C GLN A 159 -2.28 -13.50 -22.06
N PRO A 160 -1.40 -13.10 -21.12
CA PRO A 160 -1.80 -12.32 -19.96
C PRO A 160 -2.34 -10.94 -20.39
N PRO A 161 -3.16 -10.28 -19.55
CA PRO A 161 -3.65 -8.94 -19.86
C PRO A 161 -2.50 -7.95 -20.01
N ALA A 162 -2.79 -6.81 -20.66
CA ALA A 162 -1.85 -5.71 -20.77
C ALA A 162 -1.36 -5.26 -19.39
N LYS A 163 -0.16 -4.67 -19.36
CA LYS A 163 0.46 -4.23 -18.11
C LYS A 163 -0.44 -3.24 -17.36
N GLY A 164 -0.56 -3.45 -16.05
CA GLY A 164 -1.40 -2.63 -15.20
C GLY A 164 -2.91 -2.84 -15.39
N VAL A 165 -3.34 -3.82 -16.19
CA VAL A 165 -4.74 -4.14 -16.43
C VAL A 165 -5.06 -5.53 -15.89
N GLY A 166 -6.25 -5.69 -15.31
CA GLY A 166 -6.78 -6.98 -14.88
C GLY A 166 -7.44 -7.75 -16.01
N VAL A 167 -7.65 -9.07 -15.81
CA VAL A 167 -8.43 -9.93 -16.71
C VAL A 167 -9.89 -9.46 -16.82
N LEU A 168 -10.42 -8.89 -15.75
CA LEU A 168 -11.76 -8.30 -15.73
C LEU A 168 -11.69 -6.82 -16.12
N PRO A 169 -12.63 -6.32 -16.95
CA PRO A 169 -12.69 -4.91 -17.27
C PRO A 169 -13.02 -4.09 -16.02
N ALA A 170 -12.60 -2.82 -15.99
CA ALA A 170 -12.90 -1.92 -14.87
C ALA A 170 -14.41 -1.80 -14.57
N THR A 171 -15.26 -1.96 -15.60
CA THR A 171 -16.72 -1.96 -15.46
C THR A 171 -17.30 -3.18 -14.76
N ALA A 172 -16.58 -4.31 -14.71
CA ALA A 172 -17.02 -5.48 -13.95
C ALA A 172 -16.90 -5.27 -12.43
N PHE A 173 -15.95 -4.43 -11.99
CA PHE A 173 -15.76 -4.12 -10.59
C PHE A 173 -15.31 -2.66 -10.39
N PRO A 174 -16.18 -1.66 -10.68
CA PRO A 174 -15.85 -0.24 -10.58
C PRO A 174 -15.51 0.18 -9.14
N GLN A 175 -15.98 -0.59 -8.16
CA GLN A 175 -15.76 -0.34 -6.73
C GLN A 175 -14.28 -0.25 -6.36
N ALA A 176 -13.39 -0.97 -7.05
CA ALA A 176 -11.96 -0.84 -6.79
C ALA A 176 -11.45 0.59 -7.02
N GLN A 177 -11.90 1.25 -8.09
CA GLN A 177 -11.53 2.64 -8.37
C GLN A 177 -12.26 3.61 -7.43
N ASP A 178 -13.56 3.40 -7.19
CA ASP A 178 -14.34 4.23 -6.26
C ASP A 178 -13.74 4.22 -4.86
N TYR A 179 -13.31 3.05 -4.39
CA TYR A 179 -12.64 2.86 -3.10
C TYR A 179 -11.26 3.49 -3.08
N LEU A 180 -10.48 3.34 -4.14
CA LEU A 180 -9.18 4.01 -4.24
C LEU A 180 -9.32 5.52 -4.07
N THR A 181 -10.29 6.15 -4.76
CA THR A 181 -10.53 7.59 -4.67
C THR A 181 -11.11 8.01 -3.32
N ARG A 182 -12.12 7.28 -2.81
CA ARG A 182 -12.83 7.64 -1.58
C ARG A 182 -11.95 7.55 -0.33
N TYR A 183 -11.12 6.51 -0.25
CA TYR A 183 -10.30 6.23 0.92
C TYR A 183 -8.89 6.82 0.83
N GLN A 184 -8.60 7.72 -0.12
CA GLN A 184 -7.41 8.57 -0.01
C GLN A 184 -7.40 9.35 1.32
N ASP A 185 -8.58 9.76 1.82
CA ASP A 185 -8.72 10.28 3.18
C ASP A 185 -9.05 9.13 4.14
N PRO A 186 -8.12 8.70 5.02
CA PRO A 186 -8.34 7.59 5.93
C PRO A 186 -9.46 7.86 6.96
N ARG A 187 -9.86 9.13 7.16
CA ARG A 187 -10.99 9.48 8.05
C ARG A 187 -12.33 9.03 7.49
N GLN A 188 -12.43 8.79 6.19
CA GLN A 188 -13.66 8.23 5.60
C GLN A 188 -13.87 6.74 5.91
N ALA A 189 -12.91 6.12 6.60
CA ALA A 189 -12.94 4.70 6.95
C ALA A 189 -13.89 4.34 8.09
N ASP A 190 -14.57 5.29 8.74
CA ASP A 190 -15.50 5.01 9.85
C ASP A 190 -16.53 3.91 9.53
N SER A 191 -17.01 3.88 8.28
CA SER A 191 -17.98 2.89 7.81
C SER A 191 -17.42 1.46 7.67
N ILE A 192 -16.09 1.32 7.60
CA ILE A 192 -15.38 0.04 7.38
C ILE A 192 -14.53 -0.37 8.59
N MET A 193 -14.28 0.55 9.53
CA MET A 193 -13.49 0.32 10.75
C MET A 193 -14.26 -0.45 11.84
N ARG A 194 -15.56 -0.72 11.69
CA ARG A 194 -16.35 -1.54 12.64
C ARG A 194 -15.88 -2.99 12.76
N VAL A 195 -15.02 -3.47 11.86
CA VAL A 195 -14.43 -4.81 11.89
C VAL A 195 -13.22 -4.79 12.83
N GLN A 196 -13.48 -4.63 14.13
CA GLN A 196 -12.44 -4.25 15.10
C GLN A 196 -11.74 -5.44 15.76
N GLN A 197 -12.19 -6.68 15.51
CA GLN A 197 -11.71 -7.87 16.25
C GLN A 197 -10.86 -8.85 15.42
N GLU A 198 -10.84 -8.76 14.09
CA GLU A 198 -10.00 -9.64 13.23
C GLU A 198 -8.65 -9.05 12.82
N LEU A 199 -8.46 -7.73 12.98
CA LEU A 199 -7.28 -7.02 12.46
C LEU A 199 -6.06 -7.06 13.39
N ASP A 200 -6.26 -7.39 14.67
CA ASP A 200 -5.21 -7.50 15.69
C ASP A 200 -4.32 -8.75 15.49
N GLU A 201 -4.71 -9.67 14.61
CA GLU A 201 -3.91 -10.85 14.22
C GLU A 201 -3.02 -10.62 12.98
N THR A 202 -2.82 -9.37 12.55
CA THR A 202 -1.83 -9.09 11.51
C THR A 202 -0.44 -9.30 12.11
N LYS A 203 0.11 -10.52 11.98
CA LYS A 203 1.47 -10.85 12.42
C LYS A 203 2.46 -10.00 11.66
N ILE A 204 2.93 -8.94 12.31
CA ILE A 204 4.12 -8.21 11.90
C ILE A 204 5.33 -9.00 12.42
N VAL A 205 5.93 -9.81 11.55
CA VAL A 205 7.10 -10.64 11.92
C VAL A 205 8.38 -9.85 11.66
N LEU A 206 9.12 -9.57 12.74
CA LEU A 206 10.46 -8.99 12.78
C LEU A 206 11.52 -9.98 12.31
N VAL A 207 12.42 -9.54 11.42
CA VAL A 207 13.80 -10.05 11.39
C VAL A 207 14.74 -8.87 11.15
N SER A 208 15.30 -8.33 12.23
CA SER A 208 16.43 -7.40 12.16
C SER A 208 17.68 -8.18 11.76
N GLY A 209 18.12 -8.01 10.52
CA GLY A 209 19.44 -8.42 10.07
C GLY A 209 20.50 -7.48 10.62
N GLU A 210 20.74 -7.49 11.92
CA GLU A 210 21.95 -6.91 12.52
C GLU A 210 22.48 -7.88 13.59
N ARG A 211 23.63 -8.50 13.30
CA ARG A 211 24.50 -9.04 14.35
C ARG A 211 25.05 -7.84 15.12
N MET A 212 24.35 -7.41 16.16
CA MET A 212 24.89 -6.50 17.16
C MET A 212 25.30 -7.32 18.38
N SER A 213 26.60 -7.29 18.69
CA SER A 213 27.19 -8.02 19.80
C SER A 213 26.62 -7.58 21.15
N GLU A 214 26.58 -8.53 22.07
CA GLU A 214 25.86 -8.59 23.33
C GLU A 214 26.33 -7.62 24.44
N LYS A 215 26.82 -6.42 24.13
CA LYS A 215 27.58 -5.59 25.10
C LYS A 215 27.03 -4.22 25.50
N ASN A 216 25.81 -3.81 25.13
CA ASN A 216 25.23 -2.57 25.67
C ASN A 216 23.76 -2.74 26.09
N LYS A 217 23.55 -3.33 27.27
CA LYS A 217 22.32 -3.15 28.06
C LYS A 217 22.64 -2.26 29.25
N SER A 218 22.42 -0.96 29.10
CA SER A 218 22.14 -0.12 30.24
C SER A 218 21.36 1.11 29.78
N PHE A 219 20.40 1.50 30.63
CA PHE A 219 19.83 2.84 30.70
C PHE A 219 18.72 3.19 29.68
N VAL A 220 17.46 3.04 30.08
CA VAL A 220 16.57 4.12 30.55
C VAL A 220 15.16 3.52 30.72
N LEU A 221 14.67 3.50 31.97
CA LEU A 221 13.26 3.37 32.30
C LEU A 221 12.63 4.78 32.29
N THR A 222 11.68 5.05 31.39
CA THR A 222 10.70 6.13 31.58
C THR A 222 9.31 5.68 31.10
N ASN A 223 8.30 6.06 31.87
CA ASN A 223 6.92 5.58 31.83
C ASN A 223 6.10 6.10 30.62
N TYR A 224 6.25 5.44 29.48
CA TYR A 224 5.21 5.34 28.46
C TYR A 224 5.19 3.89 27.98
N PRO A 225 4.03 3.22 27.82
CA PRO A 225 4.01 1.96 27.10
C PRO A 225 4.60 2.25 25.70
N PRO A 226 5.65 1.54 25.26
CA PRO A 226 6.22 1.76 23.96
C PRO A 226 5.13 1.49 22.93
N VAL A 227 4.74 2.51 22.16
CA VAL A 227 3.99 2.29 20.93
C VAL A 227 4.90 1.43 20.07
N PRO A 228 4.54 0.17 19.75
CA PRO A 228 5.42 -0.68 18.98
C PRO A 228 5.72 0.05 17.66
N PRO A 229 7.00 0.15 17.26
CA PRO A 229 7.33 0.80 16.00
C PRO A 229 6.50 0.15 14.88
N LYS A 230 5.90 0.97 14.00
CA LYS A 230 5.22 0.49 12.80
C LYS A 230 6.25 -0.28 11.96
N GLN A 231 6.25 -1.58 12.12
CA GLN A 231 7.21 -2.50 11.52
C GLN A 231 6.62 -2.99 10.21
N HIS A 232 7.37 -2.83 9.13
CA HIS A 232 7.02 -3.41 7.84
C HIS A 232 8.17 -4.29 7.37
N LYS A 233 7.83 -5.42 6.73
CA LYS A 233 8.80 -6.34 6.12
C LYS A 233 9.47 -5.68 4.93
N THR A 234 10.78 -5.85 4.70
CA THR A 234 11.32 -5.58 3.36
C THR A 234 10.83 -6.65 2.39
N ILE A 235 10.71 -6.31 1.11
CA ILE A 235 10.39 -7.30 0.07
C ILE A 235 11.28 -8.54 0.15
N ASP A 236 12.56 -8.37 0.48
CA ASP A 236 13.56 -9.44 0.57
C ASP A 236 13.19 -10.51 1.61
N SER A 237 12.47 -10.13 2.67
CA SER A 237 12.01 -11.07 3.71
C SER A 237 10.90 -12.02 3.23
N VAL A 238 10.29 -11.70 2.09
CA VAL A 238 9.23 -12.48 1.43
C VAL A 238 9.81 -13.29 0.25
N LEU A 239 11.07 -13.03 -0.11
CA LEU A 239 11.81 -13.76 -1.15
C LEU A 239 12.47 -15.02 -0.59
N LYS A 240 12.83 -15.98 -1.46
CA LYS A 240 13.56 -17.19 -1.01
C LYS A 240 14.95 -16.76 -0.55
N ARG A 241 15.55 -17.48 0.40
CA ARG A 241 16.92 -17.24 0.89
C ARG A 241 17.89 -17.12 -0.31
N GLY A 242 18.43 -15.92 -0.55
CA GLY A 242 19.36 -15.62 -1.65
C GLY A 242 18.77 -14.90 -2.88
N GLU A 243 17.44 -14.76 -2.94
CA GLU A 243 16.72 -13.89 -3.88
C GLU A 243 16.58 -12.49 -3.27
N ASP A 244 16.80 -11.46 -4.10
CA ASP A 244 16.69 -10.03 -3.75
C ASP A 244 15.76 -9.41 -4.80
N LEU A 245 14.96 -8.41 -4.42
CA LEU A 245 14.10 -7.67 -5.35
C LEU A 245 14.88 -7.15 -6.55
N ASP A 246 16.12 -6.71 -6.37
CA ASP A 246 16.96 -6.23 -7.47
C ASP A 246 17.20 -7.33 -8.52
N LYS A 247 17.48 -8.55 -8.06
CA LYS A 247 17.68 -9.72 -8.95
C LYS A 247 16.38 -10.11 -9.64
N LEU A 248 15.25 -9.98 -8.93
CA LEU A 248 13.95 -10.27 -9.51
C LEU A 248 13.55 -9.22 -10.55
N VAL A 249 13.80 -7.94 -10.29
CA VAL A 249 13.57 -6.84 -11.24
C VAL A 249 14.41 -7.04 -12.50
N GLU A 250 15.68 -7.40 -12.35
CA GLU A 250 16.57 -7.67 -13.48
C GLU A 250 16.11 -8.86 -14.33
N LYS A 251 15.76 -9.97 -13.67
CA LYS A 251 15.32 -11.21 -14.34
C LYS A 251 13.89 -11.15 -14.85
N SER A 252 13.08 -10.22 -14.36
CA SER A 252 11.67 -10.14 -14.72
C SER A 252 11.48 -9.80 -16.20
N GLY A 253 10.80 -10.68 -16.94
CA GLY A 253 10.29 -10.37 -18.27
C GLY A 253 9.06 -9.44 -18.25
N SER A 254 8.45 -9.23 -17.08
CA SER A 254 7.24 -8.40 -16.96
C SER A 254 7.53 -6.90 -16.85
N LEU A 255 8.76 -6.50 -16.51
CA LEU A 255 9.18 -5.10 -16.39
C LEU A 255 9.79 -4.59 -17.70
N SER A 256 9.43 -3.38 -18.13
CA SER A 256 10.08 -2.75 -19.28
C SER A 256 11.55 -2.43 -18.98
N GLN A 257 12.41 -2.34 -20.02
CA GLN A 257 13.81 -1.95 -19.82
C GLN A 257 13.94 -0.58 -19.17
N GLN A 258 13.05 0.36 -19.53
CA GLN A 258 12.96 1.67 -18.92
C GLN A 258 12.59 1.57 -17.44
N SER A 259 11.65 0.68 -17.09
CA SER A 259 11.23 0.46 -15.69
C SER A 259 12.38 -0.10 -14.84
N LYS A 260 13.14 -1.06 -15.39
CA LYS A 260 14.33 -1.61 -14.73
C LYS A 260 15.41 -0.56 -14.51
N MET A 261 15.69 0.28 -15.51
CA MET A 261 16.67 1.36 -15.39
C MET A 261 16.25 2.41 -14.38
N PHE A 262 14.98 2.82 -14.40
CA PHE A 262 14.44 3.78 -13.45
C PHE A 262 14.51 3.27 -12.01
N TYR A 263 14.09 2.03 -11.77
CA TYR A 263 14.17 1.40 -10.45
C TYR A 263 15.60 1.45 -9.89
N LYS A 264 16.59 1.08 -10.72
CA LYS A 264 18.02 1.16 -10.35
C LYS A 264 18.47 2.60 -10.06
N THR A 265 18.07 3.56 -10.88
CA THR A 265 18.45 4.97 -10.72
C THR A 265 17.83 5.60 -9.47
N ALA A 266 16.54 5.34 -9.22
CA ALA A 266 15.82 5.83 -8.04
C ALA A 266 16.44 5.28 -6.74
N LYS A 267 16.78 3.98 -6.71
CA LYS A 267 17.47 3.37 -5.55
C LYS A 267 18.83 4.02 -5.29
N LYS A 268 19.62 4.29 -6.34
CA LYS A 268 20.91 4.99 -6.23
C LYS A 268 20.75 6.42 -5.68
N GLN A 269 19.75 7.16 -6.16
CA GLN A 269 19.48 8.53 -5.69
C GLN A 269 19.04 8.57 -4.23
N ASN A 270 18.28 7.58 -3.76
CA ASN A 270 17.88 7.45 -2.35
C ASN A 270 18.99 6.90 -1.43
N SER A 271 20.08 6.37 -2.00
CA SER A 271 21.22 5.82 -1.23
C SER A 271 22.31 6.86 -0.91
N CYS A 272 22.26 8.04 -1.54
CA CYS A 272 23.25 9.11 -1.34
C CYS A 272 22.90 10.03 -0.17
N CYS A 273 22.69 9.46 1.03
CA CYS A 273 22.67 10.17 2.31
C CYS A 273 23.00 9.16 3.43
N VAL A 274 24.20 8.60 3.41
CA VAL A 274 24.83 8.18 4.66
C VAL A 274 25.53 9.44 5.16
N ILE A 275 24.89 10.14 6.11
CA ILE A 275 25.58 11.18 6.88
C ILE A 275 26.70 10.44 7.63
N ALA A 276 27.93 10.64 7.18
CA ALA A 276 29.13 10.43 7.98
C ALA A 276 29.58 11.81 8.48
#